data_AF-A0A925GBD4-F1
#
_entry.id   AF-A0A925GBD4-F1
#
_cell.length_a   1.000
_cell.length_b   1.000
_cell.length_c   1.000
_cell.angle_alpha   90.00
_cell.angle_beta   90.00
_cell.angle_gamma   90.00
#
_symmetry.space_group_name_H-M   'P 1'
#
loop_
_entity.id
_entity.type
_entity.pdbx_description
1 polymer ?
#
loop_
_entity_poly.entity_id
_entity_poly.type
_entity_poly.pdbx_seq_one_letter_code
_entity_poly.pdbx_strand_id
1 'polypeptide(L)'
;TEFGDRAGGELKLETQTMRLNPIVFYNYLKDCLNAQISEFRGNEQSQIRSFNELNKKLNSIHYFHKKWTLRKLAKLKKAIGYREVFKLERSRMIGMYRTLYHALGRKFDKNNWIQVPDDIFYLTEEEILSCENGLEYQFKNLIAARKEEFEKYKSEEVPSRVIMLYPSITGTIIDETLKVPTVPKVTPENLPNFVFGQAS
;
A
#
# COMPACT_ATOMS: atom_id res chain seq x y z
N THR A 1 14.24 -13.05 11.20
CA THR A 1 13.27 -12.10 11.79
C THR A 1 13.17 -10.78 11.02
N GLU A 2 14.17 -10.39 10.22
CA GLU A 2 14.26 -9.04 9.63
C GLU A 2 13.38 -8.77 8.39
N PHE A 3 13.11 -9.80 7.57
CA PHE A 3 12.39 -9.66 6.28
C PHE A 3 11.01 -10.34 6.26
N GLY A 4 10.53 -10.81 7.41
CA GLY A 4 9.31 -11.62 7.49
C GLY A 4 8.02 -10.88 7.11
N ASP A 5 8.05 -9.54 7.13
CA ASP A 5 6.89 -8.69 6.83
C ASP A 5 6.75 -8.39 5.33
N ARG A 6 7.73 -8.80 4.52
CA ARG A 6 7.66 -8.72 3.05
C ARG A 6 6.61 -9.69 2.52
N ALA A 7 5.75 -9.20 1.63
CA ALA A 7 4.81 -10.01 0.87
C ALA A 7 4.37 -9.29 -0.41
N GLY A 8 3.79 -10.02 -1.37
CA GLY A 8 3.01 -9.42 -2.44
C GLY A 8 1.78 -8.74 -1.85
N GLY A 9 1.57 -7.45 -2.15
CA GLY A 9 0.48 -6.69 -1.52
C GLY A 9 0.75 -6.30 -0.06
N GLU A 10 2.01 -6.10 0.33
CA GLU A 10 2.41 -5.80 1.72
C GLU A 10 1.72 -4.60 2.40
N LEU A 11 1.12 -3.70 1.63
CA LEU A 11 0.44 -2.50 2.16
C LEU A 11 -0.96 -2.75 2.67
N LYS A 12 -1.55 -3.86 2.25
CA LYS A 12 -2.86 -4.32 2.66
C LYS A 12 -2.74 -5.04 4.00
N LEU A 13 -3.46 -4.60 5.02
CA LEU A 13 -3.34 -5.18 6.37
C LEU A 13 -3.80 -6.63 6.40
N GLU A 14 -4.74 -7.02 5.54
CA GLU A 14 -5.25 -8.38 5.39
C GLU A 14 -4.25 -9.38 4.77
N THR A 15 -3.16 -8.90 4.15
CA THR A 15 -2.19 -9.74 3.46
C THR A 15 -1.44 -10.67 4.42
N GLN A 16 -1.43 -11.98 4.11
CA GLN A 16 -0.61 -12.95 4.83
C GLN A 16 0.88 -12.78 4.50
N THR A 17 1.68 -12.50 5.53
CA THR A 17 3.13 -12.37 5.41
C THR A 17 3.84 -13.65 5.84
N MET A 18 5.13 -13.78 5.50
CA MET A 18 5.97 -14.92 5.90
C MET A 18 6.12 -15.04 7.42
N ARG A 19 5.98 -13.93 8.16
CA ARG A 19 5.98 -13.92 9.63
C ARG A 19 4.74 -14.60 10.22
N LEU A 20 3.57 -14.39 9.59
CA LEU A 20 2.30 -14.92 10.08
C LEU A 20 2.07 -16.36 9.59
N ASN A 21 2.44 -16.64 8.35
CA ASN A 21 2.27 -17.95 7.74
C ASN A 21 3.59 -18.44 7.10
N PRO A 22 4.27 -19.44 7.69
CA PRO A 22 5.54 -19.94 7.17
C PRO A 22 5.40 -20.65 5.81
N ILE A 23 4.19 -21.08 5.42
CA ILE A 23 3.93 -21.73 4.12
C ILE A 23 4.29 -20.80 2.96
N VAL A 24 4.01 -19.50 3.13
CA VAL A 24 4.35 -18.47 2.13
C VAL A 24 5.86 -18.46 1.85
N PHE A 25 6.68 -18.59 2.90
CA PHE A 25 8.14 -18.65 2.75
C PHE A 25 8.59 -19.92 2.02
N TYR A 26 8.00 -21.08 2.33
CA TYR A 26 8.33 -22.33 1.66
C TYR A 26 8.01 -22.30 0.16
N ASN A 27 6.93 -21.63 -0.24
CA ASN A 27 6.60 -21.44 -1.65
C ASN A 27 7.70 -20.64 -2.37
N TYR A 28 8.13 -19.50 -1.81
CA TYR A 28 9.26 -18.74 -2.37
C TYR A 28 10.54 -19.56 -2.46
N LEU A 29 10.83 -20.36 -1.43
CA LEU A 29 12.03 -21.20 -1.42
C LEU A 29 11.96 -22.27 -2.52
N LYS A 30 10.81 -22.90 -2.69
CA LYS A 30 10.56 -23.86 -3.77
C LYS A 30 10.74 -23.21 -5.14
N ASP A 31 10.20 -22.02 -5.35
CA ASP A 31 10.33 -21.28 -6.61
C ASP A 31 11.79 -20.91 -6.89
N CYS A 32 12.54 -20.43 -5.89
CA CYS A 32 13.96 -20.15 -6.00
C CYS A 32 14.79 -21.40 -6.37
N LEU A 33 14.48 -22.54 -5.76
CA LEU A 33 15.13 -23.81 -6.07
C LEU A 33 14.81 -24.28 -7.49
N ASN A 34 13.56 -24.13 -7.94
CA ASN A 34 13.14 -24.50 -9.28
C ASN A 34 13.72 -23.58 -10.35
N ALA A 35 13.89 -22.29 -10.05
CA ALA A 35 14.51 -21.30 -10.94
C ALA A 35 16.02 -21.50 -11.15
N GLN A 36 16.63 -22.51 -10.49
CA GLN A 36 18.03 -22.95 -10.57
C GLN A 36 19.00 -21.99 -11.29
N ILE A 37 19.74 -21.18 -10.50
CA ILE A 37 21.15 -20.73 -10.65
C ILE A 37 21.56 -19.97 -11.95
N SER A 38 20.86 -20.14 -13.06
CA SER A 38 21.17 -19.61 -14.38
C SER A 38 20.98 -18.08 -14.42
N GLU A 39 19.92 -17.56 -13.81
CA GLU A 39 19.70 -16.11 -13.67
C GLU A 39 20.73 -15.44 -12.76
N PHE A 40 21.17 -16.13 -11.69
CA PHE A 40 22.17 -15.61 -10.76
C PHE A 40 23.53 -15.43 -11.47
N ARG A 41 23.96 -16.43 -12.25
CA ARG A 41 25.18 -16.34 -13.08
C ARG A 41 25.05 -15.33 -14.22
N GLY A 42 23.86 -15.21 -14.83
CA GLY A 42 23.58 -14.20 -15.86
C GLY A 42 23.70 -12.78 -15.32
N ASN A 43 23.26 -12.54 -14.08
CA ASN A 43 23.37 -11.25 -13.41
C ASN A 43 24.81 -10.88 -13.04
N GLU A 44 25.63 -11.83 -12.61
CA GLU A 44 27.05 -11.55 -12.35
C GLU A 44 27.79 -11.17 -13.64
N GLN A 45 27.58 -11.93 -14.72
CA GLN A 45 28.20 -11.64 -16.00
C GLN A 45 27.73 -10.31 -16.59
N SER A 46 26.44 -9.98 -16.46
CA SER A 46 25.91 -8.70 -16.93
C SER A 46 26.49 -7.53 -16.14
N GLN A 47 26.62 -7.65 -14.82
CA GLN A 47 27.25 -6.63 -13.97
C GLN A 47 28.72 -6.40 -14.35
N ILE A 48 29.49 -7.47 -14.57
CA ILE A 48 30.89 -7.38 -14.99
C ILE A 48 30.99 -6.69 -16.36
N ARG A 49 30.13 -7.05 -17.32
CA ARG A 49 30.07 -6.41 -18.65
C ARG A 49 29.76 -4.92 -18.52
N SER A 50 28.71 -4.56 -17.78
CA SER A 50 28.32 -3.16 -17.57
C SER A 50 29.42 -2.35 -16.88
N PHE A 51 30.13 -2.93 -15.92
CA PHE A 51 31.26 -2.28 -15.24
C PHE A 51 32.43 -2.04 -16.21
N ASN A 52 32.77 -3.01 -17.04
CA ASN A 52 33.81 -2.90 -18.05
C ASN A 52 33.47 -1.84 -19.12
N GLU A 53 32.22 -1.79 -19.58
CA GLU A 53 31.75 -0.76 -20.50
C GLU A 53 31.80 0.65 -19.88
N LEU A 54 31.38 0.78 -18.62
CA LEU A 54 31.50 2.03 -17.87
C LEU A 54 32.96 2.49 -17.80
N ASN A 55 33.88 1.60 -17.44
CA ASN A 55 35.30 1.95 -17.33
C ASN A 55 35.90 2.37 -18.67
N LYS A 56 35.55 1.69 -19.77
CA LYS A 56 35.97 2.08 -21.13
C LYS A 56 35.51 3.51 -21.45
N LYS A 57 34.23 3.82 -21.20
CA LYS A 57 33.65 5.16 -21.45
C LYS A 57 34.21 6.24 -20.51
N LEU A 58 34.51 5.91 -19.25
CA LEU A 58 35.07 6.88 -18.29
C LEU A 58 36.55 7.17 -18.54
N ASN A 59 37.30 6.26 -19.17
CA ASN A 59 38.73 6.46 -19.47
C ASN A 59 38.98 7.40 -20.65
N SER A 60 38.00 7.57 -21.54
CA SER A 60 38.07 8.51 -22.68
C SER A 60 37.71 9.96 -22.33
N ILE A 61 37.36 10.25 -21.07
CA ILE A 61 36.85 11.55 -20.63
C ILE A 61 37.89 12.28 -19.75
N HIS A 62 37.95 13.61 -19.88
CA HIS A 62 38.82 14.47 -19.07
C HIS A 62 38.61 14.28 -17.55
N TYR A 63 39.70 14.35 -16.79
CA TYR A 63 39.77 13.97 -15.37
C TYR A 63 38.71 14.63 -14.48
N PHE A 64 38.46 15.93 -14.64
CA PHE A 64 37.45 16.63 -13.82
C PHE A 64 36.02 16.14 -14.08
N HIS A 65 35.67 15.89 -15.34
CA HIS A 65 34.37 15.33 -15.71
C HIS A 65 34.23 13.88 -15.23
N LYS A 66 35.29 13.07 -15.34
CA LYS A 66 35.35 11.72 -14.76
C LYS A 66 35.09 11.75 -13.24
N LYS A 67 35.74 12.66 -12.52
CA LYS A 67 35.57 12.81 -11.06
C LYS A 67 34.14 13.27 -10.70
N TRP A 68 33.55 14.18 -11.47
CA TRP A 68 32.18 14.66 -11.24
C TRP A 68 31.14 13.57 -11.49
N THR A 69 31.24 12.85 -12.61
CA THR A 69 30.33 11.74 -12.97
C THR A 69 30.37 10.62 -11.94
N LEU A 70 31.55 10.19 -11.49
CA LEU A 70 31.69 9.18 -10.43
C LEU A 70 31.04 9.62 -9.11
N ARG A 71 31.19 10.89 -8.71
CA ARG A 71 30.53 11.43 -7.52
C ARG A 71 29.01 11.41 -7.65
N LYS A 72 28.47 11.76 -8.82
CA LYS A 72 27.02 11.71 -9.10
C LYS A 72 26.52 10.28 -9.09
N LEU A 73 27.25 9.34 -9.70
CA LEU A 73 26.93 7.92 -9.68
C LEU A 73 26.89 7.36 -8.25
N ALA A 74 27.88 7.70 -7.42
CA ALA A 74 27.92 7.28 -6.02
C ALA A 74 26.72 7.82 -5.24
N LYS A 75 26.36 9.11 -5.43
CA LYS A 75 25.16 9.71 -4.83
C LYS A 75 23.88 9.01 -5.29
N LEU A 76 23.76 8.70 -6.58
CA LEU A 76 22.60 8.00 -7.13
C LEU A 76 22.46 6.60 -6.54
N LYS A 77 23.54 5.81 -6.52
CA LYS A 77 23.55 4.47 -5.90
C LYS A 77 23.11 4.53 -4.43
N LYS A 78 23.64 5.51 -3.68
CA LYS A 78 23.25 5.74 -2.29
C LYS A 78 21.77 6.11 -2.15
N ALA A 79 21.25 6.98 -3.02
CA ALA A 79 19.85 7.39 -3.02
C ALA A 79 18.90 6.22 -3.35
N ILE A 80 19.27 5.37 -4.31
CA ILE A 80 18.52 4.14 -4.62
C ILE A 80 18.50 3.22 -3.40
N GLY A 81 19.66 3.04 -2.74
CA GLY A 81 19.74 2.26 -1.50
C GLY A 81 18.80 2.80 -0.42
N TYR A 82 18.79 4.11 -0.16
CA TYR A 82 17.88 4.72 0.80
C TYR A 82 16.41 4.54 0.44
N ARG A 83 16.05 4.60 -0.85
CA ARG A 83 14.68 4.35 -1.28
C ARG A 83 14.23 2.93 -0.94
N GLU A 84 15.09 1.93 -1.18
CA GLU A 84 14.74 0.54 -0.86
C GLU A 84 14.70 0.29 0.65
N VAL A 85 15.56 0.94 1.44
CA VAL A 85 15.47 0.93 2.90
C VAL A 85 14.15 1.54 3.37
N PHE A 86 13.75 2.70 2.84
CA PHE A 86 12.48 3.32 3.22
C PHE A 86 11.27 2.43 2.90
N LYS A 87 11.27 1.74 1.75
CA LYS A 87 10.24 0.75 1.42
C LYS A 87 10.20 -0.39 2.43
N LEU A 88 11.36 -0.88 2.88
CA LEU A 88 11.46 -1.93 3.89
C LEU A 88 10.91 -1.45 5.23
N GLU A 89 11.31 -0.27 5.72
CA GLU A 89 10.80 0.29 6.97
C GLU A 89 9.29 0.52 6.94
N ARG A 90 8.77 1.03 5.82
CA ARG A 90 7.31 1.18 5.64
C ARG A 90 6.59 -0.17 5.75
N SER A 91 7.13 -1.22 5.13
CA SER A 91 6.58 -2.58 5.21
C SER A 91 6.61 -3.10 6.65
N ARG A 92 7.69 -2.83 7.40
CA ARG A 92 7.79 -3.18 8.83
C ARG A 92 6.73 -2.49 9.68
N MET A 93 6.50 -1.18 9.49
CA MET A 93 5.43 -0.47 10.20
C MET A 93 4.07 -1.11 9.94
N ILE A 94 3.77 -1.45 8.69
CA ILE A 94 2.51 -2.12 8.32
C ILE A 94 2.43 -3.52 8.92
N GLY A 95 3.54 -4.24 9.04
CA GLY A 95 3.63 -5.50 9.79
C GLY A 95 3.27 -5.36 11.27
N MET A 96 3.68 -4.26 11.92
CA MET A 96 3.28 -3.96 13.30
C MET A 96 1.78 -3.71 13.42
N TYR A 97 1.22 -2.86 12.55
CA TYR A 97 -0.23 -2.62 12.51
C TYR A 97 -1.01 -3.90 12.26
N ARG A 98 -0.57 -4.75 11.32
CA ARG A 98 -1.20 -6.04 11.04
C ARG A 98 -1.24 -6.95 12.28
N THR A 99 -0.14 -6.99 13.04
CA THR A 99 -0.08 -7.75 14.30
C THR A 99 -1.10 -7.24 15.32
N LEU A 100 -1.24 -5.91 15.44
CA LEU A 100 -2.24 -5.27 16.29
C LEU A 100 -3.67 -5.62 15.85
N TYR A 101 -3.99 -5.49 14.56
CA TYR A 101 -5.33 -5.78 14.03
C TYR A 101 -5.70 -7.25 14.20
N HIS A 102 -4.79 -8.19 13.98
CA HIS A 102 -5.08 -9.61 14.29
C HIS A 102 -5.32 -9.85 15.78
N ALA A 103 -4.60 -9.15 16.67
CA ALA A 103 -4.85 -9.25 18.10
C ALA A 103 -6.25 -8.69 18.47
N LEU A 104 -6.65 -7.57 17.85
CA LEU A 104 -8.00 -7.00 17.99
C LEU A 104 -9.07 -7.95 17.47
N GLY A 105 -8.88 -8.53 16.28
CA GLY A 105 -9.79 -9.53 15.71
C GLY A 105 -10.00 -10.71 16.64
N ARG A 106 -8.93 -11.27 17.23
CA ARG A 106 -9.05 -12.34 18.24
C ARG A 106 -9.82 -11.91 19.50
N LYS A 107 -9.70 -10.65 19.92
CA LYS A 107 -10.46 -10.12 21.06
C LYS A 107 -11.94 -9.98 20.71
N PHE A 108 -12.26 -9.49 19.52
CA PHE A 108 -13.63 -9.30 19.04
C PHE A 108 -14.34 -10.64 18.83
N ASP A 109 -13.62 -11.64 18.31
CA ASP A 109 -14.09 -13.02 18.17
C ASP A 109 -14.41 -13.65 19.53
N LYS A 110 -13.52 -13.49 20.53
CA LYS A 110 -13.77 -13.93 21.91
C LYS A 110 -15.01 -13.29 22.54
N ASN A 111 -15.32 -12.05 22.17
CA ASN A 111 -16.52 -11.34 22.62
C ASN A 111 -17.78 -11.70 21.80
N ASN A 112 -17.67 -12.59 20.82
CA ASN A 112 -18.73 -12.97 19.86
C ASN A 112 -19.27 -11.80 19.03
N TRP A 113 -18.52 -10.71 18.89
CA TRP A 113 -18.89 -9.56 18.07
C TRP A 113 -18.72 -9.84 16.57
N ILE A 114 -17.69 -10.61 16.21
CA ILE A 114 -17.43 -11.10 14.85
C ILE A 114 -17.45 -12.64 14.81
N GLN A 115 -17.41 -13.25 13.62
CA GLN A 115 -17.44 -14.71 13.48
C GLN A 115 -16.05 -15.34 13.33
N VAL A 116 -15.14 -14.62 12.67
CA VAL A 116 -13.76 -15.06 12.43
C VAL A 116 -12.81 -13.89 12.75
N PRO A 117 -11.62 -14.13 13.34
CA PRO A 117 -10.68 -13.05 13.67
C PRO A 117 -10.30 -12.15 12.50
N ASP A 118 -10.25 -12.70 11.28
CA ASP A 118 -9.89 -11.96 10.06
C ASP A 118 -11.04 -11.06 9.56
N ASP A 119 -12.24 -11.18 10.12
CA ASP A 119 -13.38 -10.31 9.77
C ASP A 119 -13.14 -8.84 10.19
N ILE A 120 -12.17 -8.60 11.07
CA ILE A 120 -11.75 -7.26 11.49
C ILE A 120 -11.35 -6.37 10.30
N PHE A 121 -10.84 -6.95 9.21
CA PHE A 121 -10.41 -6.20 8.03
C PHE A 121 -11.57 -5.66 7.18
N TYR A 122 -12.81 -6.06 7.47
CA TYR A 122 -14.01 -5.52 6.83
C TYR A 122 -14.62 -4.35 7.60
N LEU A 123 -14.08 -4.01 8.77
CA LEU A 123 -14.52 -2.87 9.58
C LEU A 123 -13.58 -1.68 9.37
N THR A 124 -14.15 -0.48 9.40
CA THR A 124 -13.36 0.76 9.38
C THR A 124 -12.77 1.05 10.75
N GLU A 125 -11.74 1.89 10.80
CA GLU A 125 -11.14 2.31 12.08
C GLU A 125 -12.17 2.97 13.01
N GLU A 126 -13.04 3.82 12.45
CA GLU A 126 -14.11 4.49 13.19
C GLU A 126 -15.10 3.50 13.80
N GLU A 127 -15.46 2.44 13.07
CA GLU A 127 -16.36 1.38 13.55
C GLU A 127 -15.71 0.57 14.67
N ILE A 128 -14.41 0.25 14.53
CA ILE A 128 -13.65 -0.46 15.56
C ILE A 128 -13.56 0.37 16.84
N LEU A 129 -13.30 1.69 16.72
CA LEU A 129 -13.23 2.59 17.87
C LEU A 129 -14.60 2.85 18.51
N SER A 130 -15.66 2.85 17.71
CA SER A 130 -17.04 3.05 18.20
C SER A 130 -17.62 1.82 18.91
N CYS A 131 -16.86 0.74 19.07
CA CYS A 131 -17.31 -0.46 19.79
C CYS A 131 -17.71 -0.14 21.24
N GLU A 132 -17.07 0.83 21.89
CA GLU A 132 -17.39 1.23 23.27
C GLU A 132 -18.80 1.81 23.43
N ASN A 133 -19.45 2.22 22.33
CA ASN A 133 -20.79 2.81 22.34
C ASN A 133 -21.93 1.79 22.15
N GLY A 134 -21.65 0.49 22.12
CA GLY A 134 -22.67 -0.56 22.05
C GLY A 134 -23.17 -0.90 20.63
N LEU A 135 -22.42 -0.54 19.58
CA LEU A 135 -22.77 -0.82 18.19
C LEU A 135 -22.37 -2.23 17.73
N GLU A 136 -21.91 -3.10 18.64
CA GLU A 136 -21.27 -4.37 18.24
C GLU A 136 -22.25 -5.37 17.62
N TYR A 137 -23.55 -5.22 17.91
CA TYR A 137 -24.61 -6.06 17.35
C TYR A 137 -24.75 -5.93 15.82
N GLN A 138 -24.31 -4.81 15.23
CA GLN A 138 -24.45 -4.57 13.79
C GLN A 138 -23.28 -5.11 12.96
N PHE A 139 -22.14 -5.42 13.61
CA PHE A 139 -20.92 -5.79 12.90
C PHE A 139 -21.10 -7.00 12.00
N LYS A 140 -21.78 -8.06 12.46
CA LYS A 140 -21.97 -9.30 11.67
C LYS A 140 -22.69 -9.04 10.35
N ASN A 141 -23.76 -8.25 10.38
CA ASN A 141 -24.54 -7.93 9.18
C ASN A 141 -23.74 -7.04 8.21
N LEU A 142 -23.04 -6.07 8.76
CA LEU A 142 -22.22 -5.13 7.99
C LEU A 142 -21.01 -5.83 7.34
N ILE A 143 -20.35 -6.73 8.06
CA ILE A 143 -19.27 -7.57 7.53
C ILE A 143 -19.80 -8.47 6.40
N ALA A 144 -20.97 -9.10 6.58
CA ALA A 144 -21.56 -9.95 5.56
C ALA A 144 -21.86 -9.18 4.25
N ALA A 145 -22.43 -7.98 4.36
CA ALA A 145 -22.69 -7.11 3.21
C ALA A 145 -21.40 -6.71 2.48
N ARG A 146 -20.36 -6.32 3.23
CA ARG A 146 -19.06 -5.94 2.63
C ARG A 146 -18.33 -7.12 2.01
N LYS A 147 -18.41 -8.32 2.61
CA LYS A 147 -17.85 -9.53 1.99
C LYS A 147 -18.45 -9.76 0.60
N GLU A 148 -19.78 -9.65 0.47
CA GLU A 148 -20.45 -9.79 -0.82
C GLU A 148 -20.00 -8.73 -1.83
N GLU A 149 -19.85 -7.47 -1.38
CA GLU A 149 -19.34 -6.37 -2.18
C GLU A 149 -17.91 -6.62 -2.68
N PHE A 150 -16.99 -7.01 -1.78
CA PHE A 150 -15.59 -7.28 -2.13
C PHE A 150 -15.42 -8.50 -3.04
N GLU A 151 -16.30 -9.50 -2.99
CA GLU A 151 -16.28 -10.60 -3.96
C GLU A 151 -16.59 -10.11 -5.38
N LYS A 152 -17.51 -9.15 -5.54
CA LYS A 152 -17.81 -8.53 -6.85
C LYS A 152 -16.58 -7.84 -7.42
N TYR A 153 -15.85 -7.10 -6.58
CA TYR A 153 -14.62 -6.40 -6.97
C TYR A 153 -13.47 -7.31 -7.44
N LYS A 154 -13.44 -8.59 -7.05
CA LYS A 154 -12.41 -9.51 -7.55
C LYS A 154 -12.54 -9.81 -9.05
N SER A 155 -13.76 -9.68 -9.59
CA SER A 155 -14.05 -9.94 -11.01
C SER A 155 -13.91 -8.70 -11.88
N GLU A 156 -13.82 -7.51 -11.28
CA GLU A 156 -13.72 -6.24 -12.00
C GLU A 156 -12.26 -5.90 -12.32
N GLU A 157 -12.00 -5.51 -13.57
CA GLU A 157 -10.71 -4.94 -13.95
C GLU A 157 -10.67 -3.45 -13.60
N VAL A 158 -9.70 -3.06 -12.76
CA VAL A 158 -9.50 -1.67 -12.39
C VAL A 158 -8.83 -0.93 -13.57
N PRO A 159 -9.44 0.15 -14.10
CA PRO A 159 -8.84 0.90 -15.19
C PRO A 159 -7.52 1.55 -14.75
N SER A 160 -6.54 1.57 -15.64
CA SER A 160 -5.22 2.19 -15.37
C SER A 160 -5.29 3.70 -15.18
N ARG A 161 -6.38 4.33 -15.65
CA ARG A 161 -6.66 5.75 -15.51
C ARG A 161 -8.14 5.95 -15.23
N VAL A 162 -8.44 6.57 -14.10
CA VAL A 162 -9.77 7.12 -13.81
C VAL A 162 -9.74 8.59 -14.22
N ILE A 163 -10.53 8.96 -15.23
CA ILE A 163 -10.71 10.36 -15.61
C ILE A 163 -11.91 10.88 -14.84
N MET A 164 -11.65 11.64 -13.78
CA MET A 164 -12.69 12.41 -13.11
C MET A 164 -12.81 13.75 -13.82
N LEU A 165 -13.96 14.00 -14.43
CA LEU A 165 -14.32 15.34 -14.86
C LEU A 165 -14.48 16.16 -13.57
N TYR A 166 -13.56 17.11 -13.36
CA TYR A 166 -13.74 18.10 -12.30
C TYR A 166 -15.09 18.78 -12.53
N PRO A 167 -15.97 18.90 -11.52
CA PRO A 167 -17.21 19.63 -11.70
C PRO A 167 -16.86 21.06 -12.09
N SER A 168 -17.13 21.43 -13.34
CA SER A 168 -16.99 22.79 -13.83
C SER A 168 -17.83 23.69 -12.91
N ILE A 169 -17.16 24.57 -12.16
CA ILE A 169 -17.84 25.57 -11.30
C ILE A 169 -18.65 26.54 -12.18
N THR A 170 -18.32 26.60 -13.46
CA THR A 170 -19.03 27.35 -14.49
C THR A 170 -20.06 26.45 -15.16
N GLY A 171 -21.34 26.75 -14.88
CA GLY A 171 -22.48 26.12 -15.53
C GLY A 171 -22.38 26.28 -17.04
N THR A 172 -22.00 25.22 -17.72
CA THR A 172 -22.28 25.04 -19.13
C THR A 172 -22.69 23.59 -19.28
N ILE A 173 -23.97 23.40 -19.50
CA ILE A 173 -24.60 22.11 -19.74
C ILE A 173 -23.99 21.56 -21.02
N ILE A 174 -23.17 20.52 -20.87
CA ILE A 174 -22.83 19.61 -21.95
C ILE A 174 -23.39 18.26 -21.53
N ASP A 175 -24.35 17.80 -22.33
CA ASP A 175 -25.23 16.63 -22.21
C ASP A 175 -26.43 16.69 -21.25
N GLU A 176 -27.62 16.75 -21.85
CA GLU A 176 -28.95 16.59 -21.25
C GLU A 176 -29.22 15.18 -20.68
N THR A 177 -28.32 14.21 -20.89
CA THR A 177 -28.53 12.82 -20.48
C THR A 177 -27.95 12.46 -19.10
N LEU A 178 -27.23 13.37 -18.44
CA LEU A 178 -26.67 13.13 -17.10
C LEU A 178 -27.35 14.01 -16.06
N LYS A 179 -28.38 13.46 -15.40
CA LYS A 179 -28.99 14.05 -14.20
C LYS A 179 -27.99 13.96 -13.04
N VAL A 180 -27.21 15.01 -12.83
CA VAL A 180 -26.39 15.19 -11.64
C VAL A 180 -27.29 15.60 -10.47
N PRO A 181 -27.23 14.94 -9.30
CA PRO A 181 -27.98 15.40 -8.13
C PRO A 181 -27.47 16.78 -7.69
N THR A 182 -28.38 17.73 -7.56
CA THR A 182 -28.07 19.10 -7.16
C THR A 182 -27.63 19.14 -5.70
N VAL A 183 -26.35 19.36 -5.44
CA VAL A 183 -25.85 19.69 -4.10
C VAL A 183 -26.14 21.17 -3.84
N PRO A 184 -26.78 21.54 -2.71
CA PRO A 184 -27.10 22.93 -2.42
C PRO A 184 -25.82 23.76 -2.27
N LYS A 185 -25.82 24.96 -2.88
CA LYS A 185 -24.73 25.94 -2.79
C LYS A 185 -24.49 26.34 -1.33
N VAL A 186 -23.28 26.12 -0.83
CA VAL A 186 -22.86 26.67 0.47
C VAL A 186 -22.57 28.16 0.27
N THR A 187 -23.47 29.03 0.75
CA THR A 187 -23.23 30.47 0.88
C THR A 187 -22.43 30.75 2.16
N PRO A 188 -21.69 31.87 2.25
CA PRO A 188 -20.88 32.21 3.43
C PRO A 188 -21.69 32.30 4.73
N GLU A 189 -23.01 32.40 4.65
CA GLU A 189 -23.93 32.37 5.79
C GLU A 189 -24.16 30.96 6.38
N ASN A 190 -23.80 29.90 5.65
CA ASN A 190 -23.98 28.49 6.03
C ASN A 190 -22.66 27.75 6.35
N LEU A 191 -21.58 28.48 6.61
CA LEU A 191 -20.35 27.87 7.10
C LEU A 191 -20.55 27.44 8.57
N PRO A 192 -20.34 26.16 8.93
CA PRO A 192 -20.30 25.78 10.34
C PRO A 192 -19.16 26.54 11.02
N ASN A 193 -19.46 27.22 12.12
CA ASN A 193 -18.47 27.91 12.95
C ASN A 193 -17.45 26.88 13.48
N PHE A 194 -16.29 26.81 12.85
CA PHE A 194 -15.14 26.09 13.39
C PHE A 194 -14.57 26.86 14.58
N VAL A 195 -15.04 26.53 15.78
CA VAL A 195 -14.41 26.97 17.03
C VAL A 195 -13.12 26.16 17.19
N PHE A 196 -11.98 26.76 16.86
CA PHE A 196 -10.68 26.22 17.25
C PHE A 196 -10.55 26.33 18.78
N GLY A 197 -10.65 25.19 19.47
CA GLY A 197 -10.37 25.09 20.89
C GLY A 197 -8.94 25.55 21.18
N GLN A 198 -8.79 26.55 22.04
CA GLN A 198 -7.50 26.99 22.54
C GLN A 198 -6.90 25.90 23.42
N ALA A 199 -5.65 25.54 23.15
CA ALA A 199 -4.84 24.70 24.02
C ALA A 199 -4.66 25.40 25.37
N SER A 200 -4.94 24.68 26.46
CA SER A 200 -4.47 24.94 27.81
C SER A 200 -3.71 23.71 28.28
#